data_AF-A0A7C4S7Q0-F1
#
_entry.id   AF-A0A7C4S7Q0-F1
#
_cell.length_a   1.000
_cell.length_b   1.000
_cell.length_c   1.000
_cell.angle_alpha   90.00
_cell.angle_beta   90.00
_cell.angle_gamma   90.00
#
_symmetry.space_group_name_H-M   'P 1'
#
loop_
_entity.id
_entity.type
_entity.pdbx_description
1 polymer ?
#
loop_
_entity_poly.entity_id
_entity_poly.type
_entity_poly.pdbx_seq_one_letter_code
_entity_poly.pdbx_strand_id
1 'polypeptide(L)' 'MNLGLELDRHYITSRHSNAWPLGAPSKMYREEDTVSAVNAARRIIGYVEREIKTSC' A
#
# COMPACT_ATOMS: atom_id res chain seq x y z
N MET A 1 6.76 -12.50 -1.34
CA MET A 1 5.98 -11.27 -1.57
C MET A 1 6.25 -10.33 -0.42
N ASN A 2 6.96 -9.23 -0.65
CA ASN A 2 7.35 -8.28 0.40
C ASN A 2 6.24 -7.23 0.55
N LEU A 3 5.46 -7.31 1.63
CA LEU A 3 4.29 -6.46 1.85
C LEU A 3 4.65 -4.99 2.07
N GLY A 4 5.82 -4.72 2.66
CA GLY A 4 6.30 -3.35 2.86
C GLY A 4 6.64 -2.68 1.54
N LEU A 5 7.42 -3.35 0.70
CA LEU A 5 7.78 -2.83 -0.64
C LEU A 5 6.55 -2.57 -1.52
N GLU A 6 5.50 -3.38 -1.39
CA GLU A 6 4.24 -3.15 -2.11
C GLU A 6 3.57 -1.83 -1.67
N LEU A 7 3.55 -1.52 -0.37
CA LEU A 7 2.95 -0.28 0.12
C LEU A 7 3.83 0.94 -0.14
N ASP A 8 5.14 0.80 -0.06
CA ASP A 8 6.11 1.90 -0.26
C ASP A 8 5.95 2.55 -1.64
N ARG A 9 5.67 1.74 -2.67
CA ARG A 9 5.50 2.21 -4.06
C ARG A 9 4.36 3.24 -4.18
N HIS A 10 3.38 3.19 -3.29
CA HIS A 10 2.17 4.01 -3.35
C HIS A 10 2.31 5.37 -2.64
N TYR A 11 3.36 5.58 -1.86
CA TYR A 11 3.51 6.79 -1.04
C TYR A 11 3.60 8.09 -1.87
N ILE A 12 4.36 8.05 -2.97
CA ILE A 12 4.55 9.20 -3.88
C ILE A 12 3.59 9.12 -5.07
N THR A 13 3.48 7.93 -5.68
CA THR A 13 2.77 7.71 -6.96
C THR A 13 1.26 7.93 -6.86
N SER A 14 0.65 7.83 -5.68
CA SER A 14 -0.78 8.07 -5.48
C SER A 14 -1.17 9.55 -5.52
N ARG A 15 -0.24 10.47 -5.28
CA ARG A 15 -0.55 11.89 -5.00
C ARG A 15 0.08 12.85 -6.00
N HIS A 16 1.28 12.55 -6.49
CA HIS A 16 2.03 13.48 -7.31
C HIS A 16 1.98 13.08 -8.78
N SER A 17 1.46 13.97 -9.62
CA SER A 17 1.37 13.74 -11.07
C SER A 17 2.73 13.58 -11.74
N ASN A 18 3.78 14.18 -11.19
CA ASN A 18 5.15 14.03 -11.67
C ASN A 18 5.73 12.62 -11.47
N ALA A 19 5.06 11.76 -10.71
CA ALA A 19 5.45 10.36 -10.51
C ALA A 19 5.01 9.45 -11.67
N TRP A 20 4.20 9.97 -12.60
CA TRP A 20 3.73 9.26 -13.78
C TRP A 20 4.18 9.98 -15.06
N PRO A 21 4.52 9.26 -16.15
CA PRO A 21 4.97 9.88 -17.39
C PRO A 21 3.94 10.84 -18.00
N LEU A 22 2.65 10.52 -17.90
CA LEU A 22 1.53 11.35 -18.34
C LEU A 22 0.28 11.04 -17.53
N GLY A 23 -0.58 12.05 -17.31
CA GLY A 23 -1.93 11.88 -16.74
C GLY A 23 -2.03 12.11 -15.24
N ALA A 24 -3.26 12.02 -14.72
CA ALA A 24 -3.54 12.20 -13.30
C ALA A 24 -3.30 10.87 -12.54
N PRO A 25 -2.67 10.90 -11.34
CA PRO A 25 -2.45 9.71 -10.51
C PRO A 25 -3.71 8.86 -10.28
N SER A 26 -4.87 9.50 -10.13
CA SER A 26 -6.16 8.82 -9.94
C SER A 26 -6.58 7.91 -11.11
N LYS A 27 -6.01 8.10 -12.31
CA LYS A 27 -6.28 7.27 -13.50
C LYS A 27 -5.29 6.11 -13.66
N MET A 28 -4.26 6.05 -12.83
CA MET A 28 -3.16 5.07 -12.97
C MET A 28 -3.37 3.82 -12.12
N TYR A 29 -4.35 3.84 -11.21
CA TYR A 29 -4.68 2.71 -10.34
C TYR A 29 -5.81 1.88 -10.94
N ARG A 30 -5.65 0.56 -10.86
CA ARG A 30 -6.70 -0.41 -11.13
C ARG A 30 -7.29 -0.93 -9.83
N GLU A 31 -8.43 -1.60 -9.93
CA GLU A 31 -9.06 -2.28 -8.79
C GLU A 31 -8.10 -3.29 -8.15
N GLU A 32 -7.34 -4.03 -8.95
CA GLU A 32 -6.33 -5.01 -8.50
C GLU A 32 -5.26 -4.37 -7.61
N ASP A 33 -4.76 -3.17 -7.96
CA ASP A 33 -3.79 -2.42 -7.15
C ASP A 33 -4.38 -2.07 -5.78
N THR A 34 -5.66 -1.68 -5.78
CA THR A 34 -6.39 -1.33 -4.56
C THR A 34 -6.56 -2.55 -3.65
N VAL A 35 -7.00 -3.68 -4.23
CA VAL A 35 -7.18 -4.94 -3.50
C VAL A 35 -5.86 -5.44 -2.92
N SER A 36 -4.78 -5.38 -3.70
CA SER A 36 -3.43 -5.76 -3.25
C SER A 36 -2.98 -4.90 -2.07
N ALA A 37 -3.05 -3.57 -2.19
CA ALA A 37 -2.62 -2.63 -1.16
C ALA A 37 -3.43 -2.79 0.14
N VAL A 38 -4.76 -2.91 0.06
CA VAL A 38 -5.61 -3.09 1.24
C VAL A 38 -5.30 -4.42 1.94
N ASN A 39 -5.11 -5.50 1.18
CA ASN A 39 -4.76 -6.79 1.76
C ASN A 39 -3.37 -6.78 2.42
N ALA A 40 -2.38 -6.11 1.82
CA ALA A 40 -1.07 -5.93 2.42
C ALA A 40 -1.16 -5.15 3.74
N ALA A 41 -1.91 -4.04 3.76
CA ALA A 41 -2.13 -3.24 4.97
C ALA A 41 -2.80 -4.05 6.09
N ARG A 42 -3.86 -4.81 5.78
CA ARG A 42 -4.55 -5.68 6.76
C ARG A 42 -3.60 -6.70 7.38
N ARG A 43 -2.72 -7.31 6.58
CA ARG A 43 -1.74 -8.29 7.05
C ARG A 43 -0.69 -7.68 7.97
N ILE A 44 -0.17 -6.50 7.62
CA ILE A 44 0.83 -5.78 8.44
C ILE A 44 0.21 -5.34 9.77
N ILE A 45 -0.95 -4.68 9.74
CA ILE A 45 -1.65 -4.24 10.95
C ILE A 45 -1.96 -5.43 11.85
N GLY A 46 -2.54 -6.51 11.28
CA GLY A 46 -2.85 -7.70 12.05
C GLY A 46 -1.62 -8.40 12.65
N TYR A 47 -0.45 -8.30 12.00
CA TYR A 47 0.81 -8.75 12.59
C TYR A 47 1.19 -7.88 13.79
N VAL A 48 1.25 -6.56 13.62
CA VAL A 48 1.62 -5.62 14.69
C VAL A 48 0.69 -5.75 15.91
N GLU A 49 -0.61 -5.87 15.69
CA GLU A 49 -1.59 -6.08 16.77
C GLU A 49 -1.35 -7.36 17.57
N ARG A 50 -0.96 -8.46 16.90
CA ARG A 50 -0.63 -9.73 17.59
C ARG A 50 0.63 -9.60 18.43
N GLU A 51 1.67 -8.96 17.89
CA GLU A 51 2.92 -8.74 18.60
C GLU A 51 2.70 -7.87 19.85
N ILE A 52 1.89 -6.80 19.73
CA ILE A 52 1.52 -5.95 20.87
C ILE A 52 0.78 -6.75 21.94
N LYS A 53 -0.22 -7.55 21.55
CA LYS A 53 -1.01 -8.36 22.51
C LYS A 53 -0.19 -9.46 23.19
N THR A 54 0.81 -10.01 22.52
CA THR A 54 1.67 -11.08 23.08
C THR A 54 2.75 -10.51 24.01
N SER A 55 3.03 -9.20 23.90
CA SER A 55 4.04 -8.50 24.69
C SER A 55 3.48 -7.87 25.98
N CYS A 56 2.18 -8.03 26.26
CA CYS A 56 1.51 -7.61 27.49
C CYS A 56 1.12 -8.84 28.33
#